data_AF-G5HEW9-F1
#
_entry.id   AF-G5HEW9-F1
#
_cell.length_a   1.000
_cell.length_b   1.000
_cell.length_c   1.000
_cell.angle_alpha   90.00
_cell.angle_beta   90.00
_cell.angle_gamma   90.00
#
_symmetry.space_group_name_H-M   'P 1'
#
loop_
_entity.id
_entity.type
_entity.pdbx_description
1 polymer ?
#
loop_
_entity_poly.entity_id
_entity_poly.type
_entity_poly.pdbx_seq_one_letter_code
_entity_poly.pdbx_strand_id
1 'polypeptide(L)'
;MSKSILSKATPLTMLAVVIAAVIAAVTAGAAICKIRKRKRISSEEHKAEGLLVSGIGKNSELFDGLYESLYLSVLKPELDNRDGYLEWCGRVRHLDNQNEFQIAFLKELEIGENADPAVYQKAARYLLQLIEKAKICRSQDQELKTSAGVLRDYLYLGPPAPEDGEVCVVLKPAWYHDGKLVEQGILMPKEMGK
;
A
#
# COMPACT_ATOMS: atom_id res chain seq x y z
N MET A 1 18.82 -75.82 7.33
CA MET A 1 18.53 -74.63 6.49
C MET A 1 17.09 -74.19 6.74
N SER A 2 16.92 -72.88 6.99
CA SER A 2 15.71 -72.04 7.06
C SER A 2 14.38 -72.62 7.58
N LYS A 3 13.97 -72.18 8.78
CA LYS A 3 12.54 -72.03 9.12
C LYS A 3 12.10 -70.61 8.70
N SER A 4 11.28 -70.51 7.66
CA SER A 4 10.61 -69.25 7.30
C SER A 4 9.43 -69.02 8.26
N ILE A 5 9.50 -67.96 9.06
CA ILE A 5 8.37 -67.48 9.86
C ILE A 5 7.59 -66.51 8.95
N LEU A 6 6.62 -67.02 8.20
CA LEU A 6 5.56 -66.18 7.66
C LEU A 6 4.51 -65.99 8.77
N SER A 7 4.63 -64.87 9.49
CA SER A 7 3.59 -64.36 10.36
C SER A 7 2.35 -64.02 9.52
N LYS A 8 1.27 -64.77 9.67
CA LYS A 8 -0.03 -64.45 9.04
C LYS A 8 -0.68 -63.33 9.84
N ALA A 9 -0.72 -62.13 9.27
CA ALA A 9 -1.50 -61.02 9.82
C ALA A 9 -2.98 -61.42 9.94
N THR A 10 -3.56 -61.27 11.12
CA THR A 10 -4.97 -61.53 11.41
C THR A 10 -5.89 -60.53 10.69
N PRO A 11 -7.11 -60.92 10.27
CA PRO A 11 -8.00 -60.05 9.50
C PRO A 11 -8.37 -58.73 10.19
N LEU A 12 -8.32 -58.68 11.54
CA LEU A 12 -8.48 -57.44 12.30
C LEU A 12 -7.32 -56.44 12.11
N THR A 13 -6.06 -56.90 11.98
CA THR A 13 -4.92 -56.01 11.79
C THR A 13 -4.87 -55.47 10.36
N MET A 14 -5.32 -56.25 9.37
CA MET A 14 -5.49 -55.79 7.99
C MET A 14 -6.54 -54.68 7.88
N LEU A 15 -7.69 -54.81 8.55
CA LEU A 15 -8.74 -53.78 8.53
C LEU A 15 -8.26 -52.47 9.18
N ALA A 16 -7.55 -52.56 10.30
CA ALA A 16 -6.99 -51.38 10.97
C ALA A 16 -5.94 -50.64 10.10
N VAL A 17 -5.09 -51.38 9.38
CA VAL A 17 -4.11 -50.81 8.46
C VAL A 17 -4.79 -50.10 7.28
N VAL A 18 -5.85 -50.70 6.71
CA VAL A 18 -6.61 -50.08 5.61
C VAL A 18 -7.29 -48.80 6.07
N ILE A 19 -7.93 -48.81 7.24
CA ILE A 19 -8.59 -47.62 7.80
C ILE A 19 -7.56 -46.51 8.08
N ALA A 20 -6.42 -46.85 8.68
CA ALA A 20 -5.34 -45.90 8.92
C ALA A 20 -4.78 -45.30 7.61
N ALA A 21 -4.61 -46.12 6.57
CA ALA A 21 -4.15 -45.66 5.26
C ALA A 21 -5.16 -44.72 4.57
N VAL A 22 -6.46 -45.01 4.68
CA VAL A 22 -7.53 -44.15 4.14
C VAL A 22 -7.57 -42.80 4.88
N ILE A 23 -7.50 -42.81 6.22
CA ILE A 23 -7.47 -41.57 7.02
C ILE A 23 -6.21 -40.75 6.70
N ALA A 24 -5.05 -41.40 6.57
CA ALA A 24 -3.81 -40.74 6.17
C ALA A 24 -3.90 -40.11 4.77
N ALA A 25 -4.52 -40.79 3.80
CA ALA A 25 -4.74 -40.26 2.46
C ALA A 25 -5.70 -39.05 2.45
N VAL A 26 -6.80 -39.11 3.21
CA VAL A 26 -7.76 -38.00 3.32
C VAL A 26 -7.13 -36.78 4.00
N THR A 27 -6.37 -36.97 5.07
CA THR A 27 -5.69 -35.88 5.79
C THR A 27 -4.57 -35.26 4.95
N ALA A 28 -3.80 -36.06 4.22
CA ALA A 28 -2.80 -35.56 3.26
C ALA A 28 -3.46 -34.76 2.12
N GLY A 29 -4.57 -35.24 1.56
CA GLY A 29 -5.34 -34.53 0.54
C GLY A 29 -5.85 -33.16 1.01
N ALA A 30 -6.40 -33.10 2.23
CA ALA A 30 -6.85 -31.85 2.84
C ALA A 30 -5.68 -30.87 3.10
N ALA A 31 -4.54 -31.37 3.56
CA ALA A 31 -3.34 -30.56 3.78
C ALA A 31 -2.78 -29.99 2.46
N ILE A 32 -2.68 -30.81 1.40
CA ILE A 32 -2.25 -30.37 0.07
C ILE A 32 -3.21 -29.33 -0.51
N CYS A 33 -4.53 -29.54 -0.34
CA CYS A 33 -5.54 -28.57 -0.78
C CYS A 33 -5.38 -27.23 -0.05
N LYS A 34 -5.18 -27.24 1.28
CA LYS A 34 -4.94 -26.04 2.09
C LYS A 34 -3.66 -25.31 1.68
N ILE A 35 -2.58 -26.04 1.38
CA ILE A 35 -1.31 -25.47 0.91
C ILE A 35 -1.49 -24.85 -0.47
N ARG A 36 -2.14 -25.54 -1.42
CA ARG A 36 -2.43 -24.99 -2.75
C ARG A 36 -3.30 -23.75 -2.68
N LYS A 37 -4.33 -23.75 -1.83
CA LYS A 37 -5.19 -22.59 -1.60
C LYS A 37 -4.40 -21.41 -1.03
N ARG A 38 -3.55 -21.63 -0.02
CA ARG A 38 -2.65 -20.58 0.53
C ARG A 38 -1.67 -20.05 -0.52
N LYS A 39 -1.04 -20.92 -1.31
CA LYS A 39 -0.12 -20.51 -2.37
C LYS A 39 -0.82 -19.69 -3.45
N ARG A 40 -2.05 -20.08 -3.81
CA ARG A 40 -2.88 -19.33 -4.77
C ARG A 40 -3.26 -17.96 -4.23
N ILE A 41 -3.72 -17.87 -2.98
CA ILE A 41 -4.04 -16.61 -2.31
C ILE A 41 -2.82 -15.69 -2.30
N SER A 42 -1.66 -16.20 -1.87
CA SER A 42 -0.41 -15.45 -1.88
C SER A 42 -0.01 -14.97 -3.28
N SER A 43 -0.22 -15.79 -4.32
CA SER A 43 0.06 -15.39 -5.71
C SER A 43 -0.91 -14.34 -6.24
N GLU A 44 -2.19 -14.41 -5.88
CA GLU A 44 -3.20 -13.42 -6.28
C GLU A 44 -2.98 -12.09 -5.55
N GLU A 45 -2.63 -12.12 -4.25
CA GLU A 45 -2.23 -10.95 -3.46
C GLU A 45 -0.98 -10.27 -4.05
N HIS A 46 0.06 -11.04 -4.42
CA HIS A 46 1.26 -10.46 -5.04
C HIS A 46 0.95 -9.84 -6.42
N LYS A 47 0.06 -10.46 -7.20
CA LYS A 47 -0.38 -9.90 -8.48
C LYS A 47 -1.15 -8.59 -8.26
N ALA A 48 -2.09 -8.56 -7.31
CA ALA A 48 -2.87 -7.37 -6.98
C ALA A 48 -1.96 -6.23 -6.51
N GLU A 49 -1.04 -6.50 -5.57
CA GLU A 49 -0.08 -5.51 -5.12
C GLU A 49 0.77 -4.96 -6.28
N GLY A 50 1.26 -5.83 -7.18
CA GLY A 50 2.02 -5.39 -8.35
C GLY A 50 1.22 -4.46 -9.28
N LEU A 51 -0.07 -4.74 -9.48
CA LEU A 51 -0.98 -3.87 -10.24
C LEU A 51 -1.20 -2.53 -9.54
N LEU A 52 -1.41 -2.55 -8.21
CA LEU A 52 -1.57 -1.34 -7.40
C LEU A 52 -0.33 -0.45 -7.45
N VAL A 53 0.84 -1.02 -7.17
CA VAL A 53 2.12 -0.29 -7.19
C VAL A 53 2.40 0.29 -8.57
N SER A 54 2.26 -0.51 -9.63
CA SER A 54 2.47 -0.03 -11.00
C SER A 54 1.48 1.05 -11.41
N GLY A 55 0.21 0.90 -11.04
CA GLY A 55 -0.85 1.84 -11.36
C GLY A 55 -0.71 3.17 -10.62
N ILE A 56 -0.33 3.15 -9.34
CA ILE A 56 -0.02 4.35 -8.56
C ILE A 56 1.13 5.12 -9.21
N GLY A 57 2.23 4.47 -9.57
CA GLY A 57 3.36 5.12 -10.24
C GLY A 57 2.98 5.73 -11.59
N LYS A 58 2.27 4.97 -12.44
CA LYS A 58 1.82 5.43 -13.78
C LYS A 58 0.85 6.62 -13.72
N ASN A 59 0.06 6.73 -12.67
CA ASN A 59 -0.92 7.80 -12.49
C ASN A 59 -0.50 8.78 -11.39
N SER A 60 0.80 8.89 -11.10
CA SER A 60 1.30 9.66 -9.95
C SER A 60 0.88 11.13 -9.96
N GLU A 61 0.85 11.77 -11.13
CA GLU A 61 0.40 13.16 -11.30
C GLU A 61 -1.11 13.34 -11.04
N LEU A 62 -1.93 12.29 -11.21
CA LEU A 62 -3.37 12.36 -10.97
C LEU A 62 -3.70 12.64 -9.51
N PHE A 63 -2.79 12.32 -8.59
CA PHE A 63 -3.03 12.41 -7.15
C PHE A 63 -2.36 13.64 -6.50
N ASP A 64 -1.98 14.64 -7.31
CA ASP A 64 -1.51 15.93 -6.80
C ASP A 64 -2.51 16.52 -5.78
N GLY A 65 -1.95 17.05 -4.69
CA GLY A 65 -2.65 17.57 -3.53
C GLY A 65 -3.14 16.52 -2.53
N LEU A 66 -3.01 15.22 -2.81
CA LEU A 66 -3.55 14.16 -1.97
C LEU A 66 -2.48 13.32 -1.25
N TYR A 67 -1.21 13.42 -1.61
CA TYR A 67 -0.14 12.65 -0.96
C TYR A 67 0.09 13.15 0.47
N GLU A 68 0.28 14.46 0.66
CA GLU A 68 0.47 14.99 2.00
C GLU A 68 -0.80 14.85 2.85
N SER A 69 -1.99 15.02 2.24
CA SER A 69 -3.26 14.82 2.95
C SER A 69 -3.40 13.39 3.47
N LEU A 70 -3.06 12.39 2.66
CA LEU A 70 -3.09 10.99 3.08
C LEU A 70 -2.03 10.68 4.15
N TYR A 71 -0.82 11.23 3.99
CA TYR A 71 0.24 11.07 4.99
C TYR A 71 -0.18 11.63 6.35
N LEU A 72 -0.75 12.83 6.36
CA LEU A 72 -1.23 13.48 7.57
C LEU A 72 -2.42 12.75 8.19
N SER A 73 -3.33 12.16 7.41
CA SER A 73 -4.46 11.40 7.96
C SER A 73 -4.01 10.12 8.66
N VAL A 74 -2.92 9.51 8.22
CA VAL A 74 -2.29 8.35 8.87
C VAL A 74 -1.50 8.77 10.13
N LEU A 75 -0.80 9.90 10.06
CA LEU A 75 0.04 10.39 11.15
C LEU A 75 -0.77 11.02 12.30
N LYS A 76 -1.85 11.73 11.97
CA LYS A 76 -2.73 12.47 12.90
C LYS A 76 -4.19 11.98 12.77
N PRO A 77 -4.46 10.71 13.15
CA PRO A 77 -5.78 10.10 13.00
C PRO A 77 -6.91 10.85 13.74
N GLU A 78 -6.57 11.61 14.79
CA GLU A 78 -7.48 12.41 15.60
C GLU A 78 -8.13 13.58 14.84
N LEU A 79 -7.56 13.99 13.70
CA LEU A 79 -8.11 15.06 12.87
C LEU A 79 -9.25 14.60 11.94
N ASP A 80 -9.57 13.30 11.91
CA ASP A 80 -10.62 12.65 11.10
C ASP A 80 -10.65 13.12 9.62
N ASN A 81 -9.47 13.30 9.02
CA ASN A 81 -9.35 13.81 7.65
C ASN A 81 -9.50 12.68 6.61
N ARG A 82 -10.72 12.19 6.42
CA ARG A 82 -11.02 11.12 5.46
C ARG A 82 -11.14 11.61 4.03
N ASP A 83 -11.43 12.89 3.84
CA ASP A 83 -11.74 13.51 2.55
C ASP A 83 -10.63 13.24 1.52
N GLY A 84 -9.35 13.40 1.91
CA GLY A 84 -8.24 13.14 1.01
C GLY A 84 -8.25 11.71 0.44
N TYR A 85 -8.56 10.70 1.26
CA TYR A 85 -8.63 9.31 0.84
C TYR A 85 -9.89 9.01 0.00
N LEU A 86 -11.04 9.59 0.36
CA LEU A 86 -12.26 9.43 -0.42
C LEU A 86 -12.09 10.06 -1.81
N GLU A 87 -11.37 11.18 -1.89
CA GLU A 87 -10.97 11.81 -3.14
C GLU A 87 -9.98 10.92 -3.93
N TRP A 88 -9.00 10.27 -3.28
CA TRP A 88 -8.19 9.22 -3.93
C TRP A 88 -9.07 8.13 -4.57
N CYS A 89 -10.04 7.58 -3.83
CA CYS A 89 -10.96 6.58 -4.36
C CYS A 89 -11.82 7.14 -5.51
N GLY A 90 -12.26 8.40 -5.39
CA GLY A 90 -12.98 9.13 -6.42
C GLY A 90 -12.18 9.23 -7.72
N ARG A 91 -10.92 9.68 -7.65
CA ARG A 91 -10.06 9.80 -8.84
C ARG A 91 -9.82 8.45 -9.52
N VAL A 92 -9.62 7.37 -8.75
CA VAL A 92 -9.45 6.02 -9.32
C VAL A 92 -10.73 5.51 -9.98
N ARG A 93 -11.91 5.77 -9.40
CA ARG A 93 -13.20 5.40 -10.02
C ARG A 93 -13.42 6.05 -11.39
N HIS A 94 -12.91 7.26 -11.59
CA HIS A 94 -13.08 8.03 -12.82
C HIS A 94 -11.89 7.90 -13.80
N LEU A 95 -10.95 6.98 -13.55
CA LEU A 95 -9.92 6.66 -14.54
C LEU A 95 -10.59 6.09 -15.80
N ASP A 96 -10.35 6.76 -16.93
CA ASP A 96 -10.79 6.29 -18.23
C ASP A 96 -10.09 4.96 -18.57
N ASN A 97 -10.92 3.99 -18.97
CA ASN A 97 -10.62 2.56 -19.14
C ASN A 97 -10.61 1.76 -17.83
N GLN A 98 -11.35 0.64 -17.86
CA GLN A 98 -11.39 -0.43 -16.86
C GLN A 98 -10.03 -1.13 -16.77
N ASN A 99 -9.01 -0.39 -16.38
CA ASN A 99 -7.65 -0.84 -16.29
C ASN A 99 -7.53 -1.82 -15.11
N GLU A 100 -6.64 -2.80 -15.23
CA GLU A 100 -6.44 -3.82 -14.19
C GLU A 100 -6.07 -3.19 -12.83
N PHE A 101 -5.49 -1.99 -12.84
CA PHE A 101 -5.21 -1.19 -11.65
C PHE A 101 -6.48 -0.74 -10.93
N GLN A 102 -7.43 -0.13 -11.63
CA GLN A 102 -8.70 0.35 -11.09
C GLN A 102 -9.47 -0.82 -10.49
N ILE A 103 -9.57 -1.94 -11.21
CA ILE A 103 -10.23 -3.14 -10.70
C ILE A 103 -9.54 -3.64 -9.41
N ALA A 104 -8.21 -3.70 -9.40
CA ALA A 104 -7.47 -4.10 -8.20
C ALA A 104 -7.67 -3.10 -7.05
N PHE A 105 -7.67 -1.80 -7.33
CA PHE A 105 -7.82 -0.75 -6.33
C PHE A 105 -9.21 -0.78 -5.70
N LEU A 106 -10.27 -0.79 -6.51
CA LEU A 106 -11.64 -0.82 -6.00
C LEU A 106 -11.92 -2.12 -5.22
N LYS A 107 -11.24 -3.22 -5.57
CA LYS A 107 -11.37 -4.49 -4.85
C LYS A 107 -10.64 -4.50 -3.51
N GLU A 108 -9.43 -3.95 -3.45
CA GLU A 108 -8.53 -4.11 -2.30
C GLU A 108 -8.54 -2.90 -1.34
N LEU A 109 -8.85 -1.71 -1.86
CA LEU A 109 -8.73 -0.46 -1.12
C LEU A 109 -10.07 0.26 -0.95
N GLU A 110 -10.98 0.25 -1.93
CA GLU A 110 -12.23 1.01 -1.77
C GLU A 110 -13.05 0.54 -0.56
N ILE A 111 -13.37 1.51 0.31
CA ILE A 111 -14.23 1.35 1.47
C ILE A 111 -15.42 2.28 1.32
N GLY A 112 -16.56 1.91 1.89
CA GLY A 112 -17.74 2.80 1.89
C GLY A 112 -17.48 4.07 2.69
N GLU A 113 -18.15 5.16 2.32
CA GLU A 113 -18.05 6.48 2.99
C GLU A 113 -18.34 6.41 4.49
N ASN A 114 -19.18 5.46 4.90
CA ASN A 114 -19.55 5.21 6.30
C ASN A 114 -18.68 4.15 7.01
N ALA A 115 -17.51 3.82 6.46
CA ALA A 115 -16.60 2.86 7.10
C ALA A 115 -16.16 3.34 8.49
N ASP A 116 -15.95 2.39 9.39
CA ASP A 116 -15.38 2.65 10.71
C ASP A 116 -14.00 3.36 10.57
N PRO A 117 -13.70 4.39 11.39
CA PRO A 117 -12.39 5.04 11.38
C PRO A 117 -11.20 4.07 11.46
N ALA A 118 -11.31 2.94 12.15
CA ALA A 118 -10.25 1.93 12.20
C ALA A 118 -10.02 1.23 10.85
N VAL A 119 -11.10 0.97 10.10
CA VAL A 119 -11.03 0.39 8.75
C VAL A 119 -10.39 1.39 7.80
N TYR A 120 -10.81 2.65 7.88
CA TYR A 120 -10.19 3.76 7.15
C TYR A 120 -8.69 3.85 7.42
N GLN A 121 -8.29 3.89 8.69
CA GLN A 121 -6.88 4.01 9.08
C GLN A 121 -6.02 2.86 8.54
N LYS A 122 -6.58 1.63 8.52
CA LYS A 122 -5.90 0.48 7.95
C LYS A 122 -5.72 0.62 6.43
N ALA A 123 -6.76 1.06 5.73
CA ALA A 123 -6.73 1.24 4.28
C ALA A 123 -5.78 2.38 3.87
N ALA A 124 -5.83 3.52 4.57
CA ALA A 124 -4.94 4.66 4.34
C ALA A 124 -3.46 4.31 4.57
N ARG A 125 -3.15 3.57 5.65
CA ARG A 125 -1.78 3.05 5.90
C ARG A 125 -1.31 2.14 4.79
N TYR A 126 -2.18 1.24 4.32
CA TYR A 126 -1.82 0.34 3.24
C TYR A 126 -1.57 1.09 1.92
N LEU A 127 -2.42 2.07 1.59
CA LEU A 127 -2.20 2.93 0.43
C LEU A 127 -0.86 3.68 0.52
N LEU A 128 -0.51 4.24 1.69
CA LEU A 128 0.78 4.90 1.88
C LEU A 128 1.99 3.97 1.66
N GLN A 129 1.89 2.70 2.08
CA GLN A 129 2.91 1.68 1.80
C GLN A 129 3.02 1.37 0.30
N LEU A 130 1.90 1.33 -0.41
CA LEU A 130 1.89 1.11 -1.86
C LEU A 130 2.50 2.30 -2.62
N ILE A 131 2.26 3.53 -2.16
CA ILE A 131 2.88 4.77 -2.67
C ILE A 131 4.41 4.70 -2.52
N GLU A 132 4.90 4.31 -1.35
CA GLU A 132 6.34 4.13 -1.11
C GLU A 132 6.94 3.04 -2.02
N LYS A 133 6.24 1.90 -2.17
CA LYS A 133 6.65 0.83 -3.10
C LYS A 133 6.66 1.30 -4.56
N ALA A 134 5.78 2.22 -4.92
CA ALA A 134 5.72 2.87 -6.22
C ALA A 134 6.82 3.93 -6.42
N LYS A 135 7.77 4.06 -5.48
CA LYS A 135 8.89 5.00 -5.53
C LYS A 135 8.46 6.46 -5.52
N ILE A 136 7.28 6.73 -4.97
CA ILE A 136 6.83 8.08 -4.71
C ILE A 136 7.29 8.45 -3.29
N CYS A 137 8.09 9.50 -3.17
CA CYS A 137 8.75 9.89 -1.93
C CYS A 137 8.41 11.32 -1.52
N ARG A 138 8.31 11.50 -0.21
CA ARG A 138 8.13 12.79 0.45
C ARG A 138 9.49 13.40 0.75
N SER A 139 9.70 14.69 0.44
CA SER A 139 10.88 15.41 0.93
C SER A 139 10.92 15.36 2.46
N GLN A 140 12.13 15.24 3.01
CA GLN A 140 12.38 15.19 4.45
C GLN A 140 12.91 16.54 4.98
N ASP A 141 13.10 17.51 4.09
CA ASP A 141 13.67 18.81 4.43
C ASP A 141 12.71 19.59 5.34
N GLN A 142 13.24 20.14 6.43
CA GLN A 142 12.50 21.03 7.33
C GLN A 142 12.80 22.50 7.05
N GLU A 143 13.98 22.78 6.51
CA GLU A 143 14.42 24.08 6.07
C GLU A 143 15.12 23.93 4.71
N LEU A 144 14.89 24.88 3.80
CA LEU A 144 15.52 24.91 2.49
C LEU A 144 16.07 26.31 2.22
N LYS A 145 17.23 26.36 1.57
CA LYS A 145 17.71 27.60 0.96
C LYS A 145 16.98 27.79 -0.36
N THR A 146 16.38 28.96 -0.55
CA THR A 146 15.72 29.32 -1.80
C THR A 146 16.72 29.32 -2.94
N SER A 147 16.22 28.87 -4.08
CA SER A 147 16.88 28.92 -5.38
C SER A 147 15.78 28.79 -6.43
N ALA A 148 16.09 29.08 -7.70
CA ALA A 148 15.12 28.90 -8.78
C ALA A 148 14.55 27.46 -8.83
N GLY A 149 15.37 26.45 -8.53
CA GLY A 149 14.93 25.06 -8.47
C GLY A 149 14.00 24.78 -7.29
N VAL A 150 14.31 25.33 -6.11
CA VAL A 150 13.46 25.18 -4.91
C VAL A 150 12.12 25.90 -5.10
N LEU A 151 12.12 27.12 -5.64
CA LEU A 151 10.89 27.90 -5.88
C LEU A 151 10.03 27.34 -7.03
N ARG A 152 10.57 26.42 -7.84
CA ARG A 152 9.77 25.65 -8.80
C ARG A 152 8.99 24.52 -8.09
N ASP A 153 9.65 23.85 -7.15
CA ASP A 153 9.10 22.68 -6.45
C ASP A 153 8.22 23.08 -5.24
N TYR A 154 8.41 24.29 -4.73
CA TYR A 154 7.73 24.82 -3.57
C TYR A 154 7.09 26.19 -3.83
N LEU A 155 5.85 26.35 -3.39
CA LEU A 155 5.19 27.66 -3.33
C LEU A 155 5.64 28.41 -2.09
N TYR A 156 6.03 29.67 -2.24
CA TYR A 156 6.38 30.52 -1.10
C TYR A 156 5.16 31.28 -0.56
N LEU A 157 4.90 31.16 0.73
CA LEU A 157 3.86 31.87 1.46
C LEU A 157 4.46 32.94 2.36
N GLY A 158 4.54 34.16 1.86
CA GLY A 158 4.96 35.34 2.61
C GLY A 158 5.18 36.55 1.71
N PRO A 159 4.99 37.78 2.21
CA PRO A 159 5.61 38.97 1.67
C PRO A 159 6.86 39.37 2.50
N PRO A 160 7.92 39.90 1.87
CA PRO A 160 8.17 40.02 0.42
C PRO A 160 8.54 38.66 -0.22
N ALA A 161 8.68 38.61 -1.54
CA ALA A 161 9.24 37.42 -2.20
C ALA A 161 10.67 37.15 -1.68
N PRO A 162 11.08 35.89 -1.53
CA PRO A 162 12.35 35.57 -0.88
C PRO A 162 13.52 35.87 -1.82
N GLU A 163 14.65 36.27 -1.24
CA GLU A 163 15.90 36.43 -1.98
C GLU A 163 16.57 35.07 -2.25
N ASP A 164 17.45 34.98 -3.25
CA ASP A 164 18.20 33.75 -3.53
C ASP A 164 19.14 33.40 -2.37
N GLY A 165 19.11 32.15 -1.92
CA GLY A 165 19.89 31.66 -0.78
C GLY A 165 19.26 31.92 0.60
N GLU A 166 18.12 32.60 0.68
CA GLU A 166 17.36 32.80 1.91
C GLU A 166 16.89 31.45 2.49
N VAL A 167 17.00 31.27 3.81
CA VAL A 167 16.55 30.05 4.48
C VAL A 167 15.08 30.18 4.84
N CYS A 168 14.25 29.31 4.26
CA CYS A 168 12.82 29.21 4.55
C CYS A 168 12.50 27.91 5.27
N VAL A 169 11.38 27.89 6.01
CA VAL A 169 10.83 26.70 6.66
C VAL A 169 9.88 25.99 5.71
N VAL A 170 9.94 24.66 5.68
CA VAL A 170 9.02 23.82 4.92
C VAL A 170 7.74 23.63 5.75
N LEU A 171 6.67 24.32 5.35
CA LEU A 171 5.35 24.16 5.96
C LEU A 171 4.66 22.89 5.47
N LYS A 172 4.80 22.59 4.18
CA LYS A 172 4.26 21.39 3.52
C LYS A 172 5.36 20.79 2.64
N PRO A 173 5.74 19.53 2.81
CA PRO A 173 6.77 18.95 1.95
C PRO A 173 6.29 18.71 0.52
N ALA A 174 7.23 18.79 -0.42
CA ALA A 174 7.01 18.36 -1.79
C ALA A 174 7.07 16.83 -1.89
N TRP A 175 6.39 16.26 -2.89
CA TRP A 175 6.44 14.85 -3.22
C TRP A 175 6.98 14.62 -4.63
N TYR A 176 7.71 13.53 -4.79
CA TYR A 176 8.43 13.22 -6.02
C TYR A 176 8.20 11.77 -6.46
N HIS A 177 8.20 11.52 -7.76
CA HIS A 177 8.23 10.20 -8.37
C HIS A 177 9.33 10.19 -9.44
N ASP A 178 10.29 9.28 -9.34
CA ASP A 178 11.47 9.22 -10.22
C ASP A 178 12.19 10.57 -10.38
N GLY A 179 12.28 11.35 -9.29
CA GLY A 179 12.90 12.67 -9.25
C GLY A 179 12.08 13.79 -9.90
N LYS A 180 10.87 13.51 -10.40
CA LYS A 180 9.92 14.51 -10.89
C LYS A 180 8.95 14.90 -9.80
N LEU A 181 8.63 16.19 -9.71
CA LEU A 181 7.64 16.71 -8.79
C LEU A 181 6.24 16.18 -9.14
N VAL A 182 5.54 15.62 -8.15
CA VAL A 182 4.15 15.16 -8.30
C VAL A 182 3.18 15.84 -7.34
N GLU A 183 3.69 16.50 -6.29
CA GLU A 183 2.92 17.41 -5.47
C GLU A 183 3.82 18.54 -4.96
N GLN A 184 3.37 19.79 -5.19
CA GLN A 184 4.09 20.97 -4.73
C GLN A 184 4.12 21.05 -3.20
N GLY A 185 5.30 21.40 -2.70
CA GLY A 185 5.49 21.78 -1.31
C GLY A 185 5.15 23.25 -1.06
N ILE A 186 5.23 23.66 0.20
CA ILE A 186 5.00 25.03 0.64
C ILE A 186 6.14 25.45 1.57
N LEU A 187 6.71 26.61 1.26
CA LEU A 187 7.70 27.31 2.09
C LEU A 187 7.09 28.53 2.75
N MET A 188 7.65 28.90 3.89
CA MET A 188 7.34 30.16 4.57
C MET A 188 8.61 30.77 5.17
N PRO A 189 8.67 32.10 5.36
CA PRO A 189 9.82 32.72 6.00
C PRO A 189 10.03 32.15 7.42
N LYS A 190 11.29 31.98 7.81
CA LYS A 190 11.67 31.36 9.10
C LYS A 190 11.11 32.09 10.32
N GLU A 191 10.88 33.39 10.19
CA GLU A 191 10.31 34.23 11.25
C GLU A 191 8.83 33.92 11.51
N MET A 192 8.10 33.46 10.49
CA MET A 192 6.68 33.10 10.61
C MET A 192 6.47 31.65 11.07
N GLY A 193 7.50 30.81 11.02
CA GLY A 193 7.44 29.39 11.39
C GLY A 193 7.61 29.10 12.89
N LYS A 194 7.54 30.12 13.75
CA LYS A 194 7.66 30.03 15.21
C LYS A 194 6.31 30.16 15.92
#